data_AF-H2J6C5-F1
#
_entry.id   AF-H2J6C5-F1
#
_cell.length_a   1.000
_cell.length_b   1.000
_cell.length_c   1.000
_cell.angle_alpha   90.00
_cell.angle_beta   90.00
_cell.angle_gamma   90.00
#
_symmetry.space_group_name_H-M   'P 1'
#
loop_
_entity.id
_entity.type
_entity.pdbx_description
1 polymer ?
#
loop_
_entity_poly.entity_id
_entity_poly.type
_entity_poly.pdbx_seq_one_letter_code
_entity_poly.pdbx_strand_id
1 'polypeptide(L)'
;MYTYSLIVIADSEEDAIKKASKYAGRYGDHNVSSCISYASESKLFEDTVQELISLYKGLYNASENMIKRFEGKVPEDDFIFNTLKENLERYERGSYAYPEEWKLVFHDGRDFEHIDDYSFFENIKNNTNHENLYLLIIDIP
;
A
#
# COMPACT_ATOMS: atom_id res chain seq x y z
N MET A 1 1.49 -8.80 10.99
CA MET A 1 1.29 -7.36 11.25
C MET A 1 0.54 -6.82 10.05
N TYR A 2 -0.71 -6.40 10.24
CA TYR A 2 -1.46 -5.70 9.21
C TYR A 2 -0.97 -4.26 9.19
N THR A 3 0.17 -4.07 8.54
CA THR A 3 0.82 -2.77 8.43
C THR A 3 0.76 -2.33 6.98
N TYR A 4 0.36 -1.08 6.76
CA TYR A 4 0.44 -0.43 5.45
C TYR A 4 1.06 0.95 5.60
N SER A 5 1.59 1.47 4.50
CA SER A 5 2.11 2.82 4.47
C SER A 5 1.15 3.78 3.78
N LEU A 6 1.05 4.98 4.33
CA LEU A 6 0.14 6.03 3.91
C LEU A 6 0.93 7.28 3.57
N ILE A 7 0.88 7.71 2.31
CA ILE A 7 1.39 9.00 1.88
C ILE A 7 0.32 10.06 2.08
N VAL A 8 0.68 11.17 2.72
CA VAL A 8 -0.19 12.34 2.91
C VAL A 8 0.54 13.62 2.54
N ILE A 9 -0.26 14.63 2.17
CA ILE A 9 0.19 16.01 2.03
C ILE A 9 -0.14 16.78 3.30
N ALA A 10 0.86 17.32 3.98
CA ALA A 10 0.73 18.01 5.26
C ALA A 10 1.64 19.23 5.36
N ASP A 11 1.31 20.16 6.26
CA ASP A 11 2.12 21.37 6.48
C ASP A 11 3.25 21.16 7.50
N SER A 12 3.16 20.08 8.27
CA SER A 12 4.14 19.69 9.28
C SER A 12 4.01 18.21 9.60
N GLU A 13 4.99 17.65 10.32
CA GLU A 13 4.94 16.28 10.83
C GLU A 13 3.74 16.06 11.77
N GLU A 14 3.44 17.05 12.62
CA GLU A 14 2.29 16.99 13.52
C GLU A 14 0.96 16.95 12.75
N ASP A 15 0.84 17.75 11.69
CA ASP A 15 -0.32 17.71 10.78
C ASP A 15 -0.40 16.38 10.02
N ALA A 16 0.73 15.84 9.57
CA ALA A 16 0.80 14.56 8.89
C ALA A 16 0.28 13.42 9.76
N ILE A 17 0.74 13.33 11.01
CA ILE A 17 0.31 12.31 11.98
C ILE A 17 -1.19 12.46 12.29
N LYS A 18 -1.68 13.70 12.47
CA LYS A 18 -3.12 13.96 12.70
C LYS A 18 -3.97 13.51 11.51
N LYS A 19 -3.56 13.85 10.27
CA LYS A 19 -4.24 13.44 9.05
C LYS A 19 -4.24 11.92 8.90
N ALA A 20 -3.09 11.29 9.05
CA ALA A 20 -2.96 9.83 8.96
C ALA A 20 -3.85 9.11 9.98
N SER A 21 -3.83 9.56 11.24
CA SER A 21 -4.67 8.99 12.30
C SER A 21 -6.16 9.16 11.99
N LYS A 22 -6.55 10.34 11.50
CA LYS A 22 -7.94 10.61 11.07
C LYS A 22 -8.36 9.66 9.94
N TYR A 23 -7.49 9.43 8.95
CA TYR A 23 -7.79 8.59 7.80
C TYR A 23 -7.82 7.10 8.18
N ALA A 24 -6.84 6.63 8.95
CA ALA A 24 -6.77 5.25 9.45
C ALA A 24 -7.94 4.92 10.40
N GLY A 25 -8.34 5.87 11.25
CA GLY A 25 -9.45 5.70 12.21
C GLY A 25 -10.80 5.38 11.58
N ARG A 26 -10.97 5.57 10.26
CA ARG A 26 -12.18 5.12 9.53
C ARG A 26 -12.31 3.59 9.49
N TYR A 27 -11.22 2.85 9.70
CA TYR A 27 -11.16 1.40 9.59
C TYR A 27 -10.94 0.69 10.93
N GLY A 28 -10.95 1.44 12.04
CA GLY A 28 -10.84 0.91 13.40
C GLY A 28 -9.61 1.40 14.15
N ASP A 29 -9.24 0.63 15.16
CA ASP A 29 -8.07 0.88 15.99
C ASP A 29 -6.80 0.81 15.14
N HIS A 30 -5.87 1.73 15.40
CA HIS A 30 -4.63 1.85 14.65
C HIS A 30 -3.55 2.52 15.49
N ASN A 31 -2.31 2.40 15.02
CA ASN A 31 -1.17 3.14 15.53
C ASN A 31 -0.35 3.72 14.36
N VAL A 32 0.01 5.00 14.46
CA VAL A 32 0.98 5.62 13.54
C VAL A 32 2.36 5.40 14.13
N SER A 33 3.09 4.40 13.63
CA SER A 33 4.38 3.97 14.21
C SER A 33 5.59 4.72 13.69
N SER A 34 5.47 5.37 12.53
CA SER A 34 6.55 6.16 11.96
C SER A 34 6.00 7.26 11.04
N CYS A 35 6.77 8.33 10.89
CA CYS A 35 6.50 9.43 9.97
C CYS A 35 7.81 9.87 9.33
N ILE A 36 7.90 9.76 8.01
CA ILE A 36 9.10 10.06 7.22
C ILE A 36 8.77 11.26 6.34
N SER A 37 9.45 12.38 6.54
CA SER A 37 9.36 13.55 5.65
C SER A 37 10.22 13.33 4.41
N TYR A 38 9.65 13.55 3.23
CA TYR A 38 10.40 13.46 1.98
C TYR A 38 11.52 14.50 1.92
N ALA A 39 11.27 15.73 2.39
CA ALA A 39 12.26 16.81 2.35
C ALA A 39 13.49 16.55 3.23
N SER A 40 13.33 15.88 4.38
CA SER A 40 14.44 15.58 5.28
C SER A 40 15.10 14.23 4.99
N GLU A 41 14.34 13.22 4.57
CA GLU A 41 14.77 11.83 4.45
C GLU A 41 14.35 11.20 3.11
N SER A 42 14.53 11.93 2.00
CA SER A 42 14.10 11.51 0.66
C SER A 42 14.55 10.11 0.28
N LYS A 43 15.80 9.74 0.58
CA LYS A 43 16.32 8.41 0.28
C LYS A 43 15.57 7.31 1.03
N LEU A 44 15.37 7.45 2.34
CA LEU A 44 14.64 6.47 3.13
C LEU A 44 13.19 6.37 2.65
N PHE A 45 12.58 7.50 2.33
CA PHE A 45 11.22 7.57 1.78
C PHE A 45 11.13 6.76 0.46
N GLU A 46 11.98 7.06 -0.51
CA GLU A 46 11.96 6.40 -1.83
C GLU A 46 12.30 4.91 -1.74
N ASP A 47 13.31 4.54 -0.94
CA ASP A 47 13.68 3.15 -0.70
C ASP A 47 12.47 2.39 -0.10
N THR A 48 11.78 2.98 0.88
CA THR A 48 10.58 2.39 1.50
C THR A 48 9.45 2.22 0.49
N VAL A 49 9.15 3.24 -0.31
CA VAL A 49 8.13 3.16 -1.38
C VAL A 49 8.45 2.04 -2.37
N GLN A 50 9.71 1.95 -2.81
CA GLN A 50 10.15 0.95 -3.77
C GLN A 50 10.04 -0.48 -3.21
N GLU A 51 10.38 -0.69 -1.94
CA GLU A 51 10.22 -1.97 -1.26
C GLU A 51 8.75 -2.40 -1.17
N LEU A 52 7.85 -1.48 -0.80
CA LEU A 52 6.41 -1.78 -0.66
C LEU A 52 5.76 -2.11 -2.01
N ILE A 53 6.10 -1.37 -3.06
CA ILE A 53 5.68 -1.69 -4.44
C ILE A 53 6.24 -3.05 -4.87
N SER A 54 7.49 -3.35 -4.51
CA SER A 54 8.11 -4.64 -4.83
C SER A 54 7.42 -5.81 -4.10
N LEU A 55 6.90 -5.60 -2.89
CA LEU A 55 6.11 -6.61 -2.17
C LEU A 55 4.82 -6.96 -2.92
N TYR A 56 4.11 -5.96 -3.43
CA TYR A 56 2.92 -6.15 -4.27
C TYR A 56 3.23 -7.05 -5.47
N LYS A 57 4.27 -6.71 -6.22
CA LYS A 57 4.74 -7.51 -7.36
C LYS A 57 5.21 -8.92 -6.96
N GLY A 58 5.85 -9.04 -5.80
CA GLY A 58 6.29 -10.32 -5.25
C GLY A 58 5.12 -11.26 -4.95
N LEU A 59 4.05 -10.75 -4.33
CA LEU A 59 2.83 -11.50 -4.02
C LEU A 59 2.08 -11.92 -5.30
N TYR A 60 1.99 -11.02 -6.28
CA TYR A 60 1.44 -11.33 -7.60
C TYR A 60 2.20 -12.49 -8.27
N ASN A 61 3.53 -12.37 -8.37
CA ASN A 61 4.37 -13.40 -8.99
C ASN A 61 4.30 -14.74 -8.24
N ALA A 62 4.23 -14.70 -6.90
CA ALA A 62 4.09 -15.91 -6.09
C ALA A 62 2.76 -16.62 -6.38
N SER A 63 1.67 -15.87 -6.50
CA SER A 63 0.34 -16.39 -6.80
C SER A 63 0.29 -16.99 -8.21
N GLU A 64 0.81 -16.30 -9.22
CA GLU A 64 0.94 -16.83 -10.59
C GLU A 64 1.74 -18.13 -10.64
N ASN A 65 2.88 -18.18 -9.94
CA ASN A 65 3.74 -19.36 -9.91
C ASN A 65 3.07 -20.55 -9.22
N MET A 66 2.30 -20.30 -8.15
CA MET A 66 1.56 -21.34 -7.46
C MET A 66 0.41 -21.87 -8.33
N ILE A 67 -0.33 -21.00 -9.02
CA ILE A 67 -1.40 -21.41 -9.94
C ILE A 67 -0.85 -22.32 -11.03
N LYS A 68 0.22 -21.91 -11.73
CA LYS A 68 0.87 -22.72 -12.77
C LYS A 68 1.35 -24.08 -12.26
N ARG A 69 1.71 -24.18 -10.98
CA ARG A 69 2.15 -25.45 -10.38
C ARG A 69 0.99 -26.39 -10.06
N PHE A 70 -0.18 -25.86 -9.69
CA PHE A 70 -1.35 -26.63 -9.29
C PHE A 70 -2.33 -26.91 -10.43
N GLU A 71 -2.24 -26.17 -11.53
CA GLU A 71 -3.04 -26.39 -12.74
C GLU A 71 -2.99 -27.86 -13.19
N GLY A 72 -4.17 -28.49 -13.31
CA GLY A 72 -4.32 -29.91 -13.65
C GLY A 72 -3.91 -30.91 -12.56
N LYS A 73 -3.51 -30.46 -11.37
CA LYS A 73 -3.13 -31.31 -10.23
C LYS A 73 -4.10 -31.24 -9.05
N VAL A 74 -4.92 -30.21 -8.98
CA VAL A 74 -5.97 -30.04 -7.98
C VAL A 74 -7.32 -29.88 -8.67
N PRO A 75 -8.44 -30.21 -8.00
CA PRO A 75 -9.78 -29.88 -8.50
C PRO A 75 -9.93 -28.38 -8.79
N GLU A 76 -10.71 -28.02 -9.81
CA GLU A 76 -10.96 -26.60 -10.13
C GLU A 76 -11.77 -25.88 -9.04
N ASP A 77 -12.50 -26.61 -8.19
CA ASP A 77 -13.23 -26.09 -7.04
C ASP A 77 -12.39 -26.05 -5.76
N ASP A 78 -11.09 -26.36 -5.83
CA ASP A 78 -10.20 -26.27 -4.69
C ASP A 78 -10.15 -24.83 -4.13
N PHE A 79 -10.41 -24.73 -2.82
CA PHE A 79 -10.53 -23.45 -2.13
C PHE A 79 -9.27 -22.59 -2.24
N ILE A 80 -8.08 -23.20 -2.07
CA ILE A 80 -6.81 -22.47 -2.10
C ILE A 80 -6.52 -22.03 -3.54
N PHE A 81 -6.74 -22.91 -4.52
CA PHE A 81 -6.53 -22.60 -5.92
C PHE A 81 -7.42 -21.44 -6.40
N ASN A 82 -8.68 -21.42 -6.00
CA ASN A 82 -9.59 -20.32 -6.33
C ASN A 82 -9.22 -19.03 -5.59
N THR A 83 -8.83 -19.10 -4.32
CA THR A 83 -8.32 -17.92 -3.59
C THR A 83 -7.13 -17.28 -4.30
N LEU A 84 -6.19 -18.08 -4.81
CA LEU A 84 -5.03 -17.56 -5.56
C LEU A 84 -5.45 -16.82 -6.85
N LYS A 85 -6.41 -17.39 -7.60
CA LYS A 85 -6.95 -16.75 -8.82
C LYS A 85 -7.65 -15.43 -8.49
N GLU A 86 -8.49 -15.43 -7.45
CA GLU A 86 -9.19 -14.22 -7.00
C GLU A 86 -8.22 -13.12 -6.54
N ASN A 87 -7.12 -13.47 -5.86
CA ASN A 87 -6.10 -12.51 -5.46
C ASN A 87 -5.44 -11.83 -6.68
N LEU A 88 -5.16 -12.59 -7.75
CA LEU A 88 -4.62 -12.04 -9.00
C LEU A 88 -5.62 -11.09 -9.66
N GLU A 89 -6.89 -11.50 -9.78
CA GLU A 89 -7.93 -10.63 -10.34
C GLU A 89 -8.08 -9.34 -9.54
N ARG A 90 -7.98 -9.40 -8.20
CA ARG A 90 -8.05 -8.20 -7.36
C ARG A 90 -6.87 -7.28 -7.58
N TYR A 91 -5.66 -7.82 -7.68
CA TYR A 91 -4.45 -7.07 -8.00
C TYR A 91 -4.58 -6.36 -9.35
N GLU A 92 -4.94 -7.10 -10.41
CA GLU A 92 -5.07 -6.56 -11.78
C GLU A 92 -6.14 -5.47 -11.90
N ARG A 93 -7.18 -5.52 -11.05
CA ARG A 93 -8.26 -4.54 -11.01
C ARG A 93 -8.03 -3.41 -10.01
N GLY A 94 -6.95 -3.45 -9.21
CA GLY A 94 -6.73 -2.50 -8.11
C GLY A 94 -7.82 -2.54 -7.03
N SER A 95 -8.50 -3.69 -6.86
CA SER A 95 -9.69 -3.86 -6.01
C SER A 95 -9.38 -4.56 -4.68
N TYR A 96 -8.26 -4.20 -4.08
CA TYR A 96 -7.75 -4.79 -2.83
C TYR A 96 -8.76 -4.67 -1.68
N ALA A 97 -8.81 -5.67 -0.80
CA ALA A 97 -9.60 -5.61 0.42
C ALA A 97 -9.01 -4.60 1.41
N TYR A 98 -9.80 -3.56 1.71
CA TYR A 98 -9.42 -2.47 2.60
C TYR A 98 -9.50 -2.92 4.06
N PRO A 99 -8.55 -2.55 4.93
CA PRO A 99 -7.14 -2.20 4.69
C PRO A 99 -6.19 -3.41 4.73
N GLU A 100 -6.71 -4.63 4.92
CA GLU A 100 -5.92 -5.85 5.18
C GLU A 100 -4.92 -6.21 4.06
N GLU A 101 -5.27 -5.88 2.81
CA GLU A 101 -4.44 -6.16 1.63
C GLU A 101 -3.53 -4.99 1.23
N TRP A 102 -3.57 -3.89 1.98
CA TRP A 102 -2.83 -2.66 1.65
C TRP A 102 -1.34 -2.79 1.98
N LYS A 103 -0.50 -2.19 1.14
CA LYS A 103 0.95 -2.02 1.37
C LYS A 103 1.36 -0.57 1.26
N LEU A 104 0.89 0.13 0.24
CA LEU A 104 1.14 1.56 0.04
C LEU A 104 -0.09 2.23 -0.58
N VAL A 105 -0.53 3.31 0.03
CA VAL A 105 -1.65 4.14 -0.43
C VAL A 105 -1.32 5.62 -0.29
N PHE A 106 -1.95 6.44 -1.12
CA PHE A 106 -1.97 7.90 -1.04
C PHE A 106 -3.36 8.36 -0.68
N HIS A 107 -3.48 9.42 0.13
CA HIS A 107 -4.79 10.04 0.39
C HIS A 107 -4.82 11.46 -0.18
N ASP A 108 -5.60 11.66 -1.24
CA ASP A 108 -5.71 12.92 -2.00
C ASP A 108 -6.51 14.03 -1.26
N GLY A 109 -7.16 13.65 -0.16
CA GLY A 109 -8.02 14.51 0.66
C GLY A 109 -9.50 14.12 0.59
N ARG A 110 -9.88 13.21 -0.32
CA ARG A 110 -11.21 12.64 -0.46
C ARG A 110 -11.22 11.14 -0.25
N ASP A 111 -10.33 10.42 -0.94
CA ASP A 111 -10.27 8.96 -0.90
C ASP A 111 -8.83 8.46 -0.90
N PHE A 112 -8.69 7.15 -0.75
CA PHE A 112 -7.40 6.47 -0.86
C PHE A 112 -7.17 5.97 -2.28
N GLU A 113 -5.96 6.18 -2.76
CA GLU A 113 -5.47 5.67 -4.03
C GLU A 113 -4.32 4.70 -3.77
N HIS A 114 -4.39 3.53 -4.39
CA HIS A 114 -3.34 2.52 -4.29
C HIS A 114 -2.11 2.91 -5.08
N ILE A 115 -0.94 2.66 -4.49
CA ILE A 115 0.34 2.83 -5.18
C ILE A 115 0.95 1.44 -5.36
N ASP A 116 0.65 0.82 -6.49
CA ASP A 116 1.18 -0.48 -6.92
C ASP A 116 2.23 -0.38 -8.04
N ASP A 117 2.44 0.83 -8.57
CA ASP A 117 3.51 1.13 -9.52
C ASP A 117 4.27 2.42 -9.17
N TYR A 118 5.56 2.42 -9.49
CA TYR A 118 6.45 3.54 -9.22
C TYR A 118 6.11 4.77 -10.06
N SER A 119 5.53 4.60 -11.25
CA SER A 119 5.10 5.73 -12.08
C SER A 119 4.01 6.57 -11.39
N PHE A 120 3.12 5.93 -10.63
CA PHE A 120 2.08 6.61 -9.88
C PHE A 120 2.68 7.43 -8.74
N PHE A 121 3.65 6.87 -8.01
CA PHE A 121 4.41 7.62 -7.00
C PHE A 121 5.17 8.81 -7.62
N GLU A 122 5.85 8.63 -8.75
CA GLU A 122 6.50 9.72 -9.47
C GLU A 122 5.52 10.84 -9.84
N ASN A 123 4.29 10.50 -10.22
CA ASN A 123 3.26 11.49 -10.49
C ASN A 123 2.90 12.31 -9.24
N ILE A 124 2.71 11.65 -8.08
CA ILE A 124 2.47 12.35 -6.81
C ILE A 124 3.63 13.28 -6.48
N LYS A 125 4.86 12.75 -6.55
CA LYS A 125 6.10 13.50 -6.25
C LYS A 125 6.22 14.75 -7.10
N ASN A 126 6.08 14.61 -8.42
CA ASN A 126 6.27 15.71 -9.37
C ASN A 126 5.20 16.80 -9.30
N ASN A 127 4.02 16.50 -8.73
CA ASN A 127 2.91 17.45 -8.60
C ASN A 127 2.72 17.99 -7.18
N THR A 128 3.55 17.57 -6.22
CA THR A 128 3.44 17.96 -4.82
C THR A 128 4.69 18.70 -4.38
N ASN A 129 4.54 19.72 -3.54
CA ASN A 129 5.70 20.32 -2.88
C ASN A 129 6.35 19.28 -1.95
N HIS A 130 7.62 18.98 -2.18
CA HIS A 130 8.38 17.98 -1.43
C HIS A 130 8.44 18.27 0.07
N GLU A 131 8.38 19.54 0.47
CA GLU A 131 8.31 19.95 1.90
C GLU A 131 7.04 19.50 2.59
N ASN A 132 5.99 19.21 1.82
CA ASN A 132 4.68 18.83 2.33
C ASN A 132 4.40 17.33 2.22
N LEU A 133 5.34 16.52 1.73
CA LEU A 133 5.11 15.10 1.46
C LEU A 133 5.63 14.22 2.61
N TYR A 134 4.73 13.42 3.18
CA TYR A 134 5.03 12.55 4.32
C TYR A 134 4.58 11.12 4.04
N LEU A 135 5.40 10.14 4.43
CA LEU A 135 5.08 8.71 4.43
C LEU A 135 4.92 8.25 5.86
N LEU A 136 3.77 7.69 6.20
CA LEU A 136 3.48 7.19 7.54
C LEU A 136 3.28 5.68 7.52
N ILE A 137 3.78 5.01 8.56
CA ILE A 137 3.54 3.59 8.77
C ILE A 137 2.35 3.43 9.71
N ILE A 138 1.32 2.72 9.26
CA ILE A 138 0.08 2.48 9.98
C ILE A 138 -0.01 1.01 10.36
N ASP A 139 -0.02 0.74 11.65
CA ASP A 139 -0.24 -0.59 12.20
C ASP A 139 -1.71 -0.77 12.58
N ILE A 140 -2.32 -1.87 12.13
CA ILE A 140 -3.66 -2.31 12.46
C ILE A 140 -3.57 -3.59 13.33
N PRO A 141 -4.41 -3.73 14.38
CA PRO A 141 -4.46 -4.91 15.26
C PRO A 141 -4.65 -6.25 14.54
#